data_AF-A0A1M3HIS9-F1
#
_entry.id   AF-A0A1M3HIS9-F1
#
_cell.length_a   1.000
_cell.length_b   1.000
_cell.length_c   1.000
_cell.angle_alpha   90.00
_cell.angle_beta   90.00
_cell.angle_gamma   90.00
#
_symmetry.space_group_name_H-M   'P 1'
#
loop_
_entity.id
_entity.type
_entity.pdbx_description
1 polymer ?
#
loop_
_entity_poly.entity_id
_entity_poly.type
_entity_poly.pdbx_seq_one_letter_code
_entity_poly.pdbx_strand_id
1 'polypeptide(L)'
;MEQEKDTKSNGDDVSRLEKYKEELIAIHHKSQETFEQQLSYISAGSLALSIGFVKDIVKDIDCAGYRPLLGIGWVLMVITLLLNLVSHLLAVKFYRKSISEIHRNEFVSSKSDTRFDKITWLNWTCVGTLVLGILLIIIFVNHNL
;
A
#
# COMPACT_ATOMS: atom_id res chain seq x y z
N MET A 1 -53.20 -5.54 -0.27
CA MET A 1 -52.54 -4.41 -0.95
C MET A 1 -51.41 -3.81 -0.10
N GLU A 2 -51.51 -3.74 1.23
CA GLU A 2 -50.37 -3.34 2.09
C GLU A 2 -49.17 -4.32 2.07
N GLN A 3 -49.40 -5.63 2.22
CA GLN A 3 -48.32 -6.63 2.29
C GLN A 3 -47.45 -6.75 1.02
N GLU A 4 -48.03 -6.45 -0.15
CA GLU A 4 -47.30 -6.46 -1.43
C GLU A 4 -46.42 -5.20 -1.59
N LYS A 5 -46.80 -4.10 -0.95
CA LYS A 5 -46.07 -2.82 -0.97
C LYS A 5 -44.84 -2.88 -0.04
N ASP A 6 -45.00 -3.50 1.13
CA ASP A 6 -43.91 -3.70 2.10
C ASP A 6 -42.85 -4.69 1.61
N THR A 7 -43.28 -5.78 0.95
CA THR A 7 -42.35 -6.77 0.37
C THR A 7 -41.53 -6.18 -0.78
N LYS A 8 -42.13 -5.28 -1.58
CA LYS A 8 -41.46 -4.61 -2.70
C LYS A 8 -40.51 -3.50 -2.26
N SER A 9 -40.91 -2.70 -1.25
CA SER A 9 -40.03 -1.70 -0.62
C SER A 9 -38.80 -2.36 0.01
N ASN A 10 -39.00 -3.47 0.74
CA ASN A 10 -37.90 -4.20 1.38
C ASN A 10 -36.95 -4.84 0.34
N GLY A 11 -37.48 -5.35 -0.78
CA GLY A 11 -36.66 -5.87 -1.88
C GLY A 11 -35.84 -4.79 -2.61
N ASP A 12 -36.43 -3.60 -2.81
CA ASP A 12 -35.74 -2.47 -3.42
C ASP A 12 -34.65 -1.90 -2.50
N ASP A 13 -34.89 -1.81 -1.20
CA ASP A 13 -33.89 -1.35 -0.22
C ASP A 13 -32.71 -2.33 -0.09
N VAL A 14 -32.96 -3.65 -0.08
CA VAL A 14 -31.91 -4.67 -0.10
C VAL A 14 -31.08 -4.59 -1.39
N SER A 15 -31.73 -4.39 -2.54
CA SER A 15 -31.05 -4.23 -3.83
C SER A 15 -30.18 -2.97 -3.89
N ARG A 16 -30.64 -1.85 -3.33
CA ARG A 16 -29.86 -0.60 -3.23
C ARG A 16 -28.67 -0.77 -2.28
N LEU A 17 -28.85 -1.48 -1.17
CA LEU A 17 -27.78 -1.73 -0.20
C LEU A 17 -26.68 -2.61 -0.79
N GLU A 18 -27.01 -3.67 -1.52
CA GLU A 18 -26.00 -4.51 -2.19
C GLU A 18 -25.26 -3.74 -3.30
N LYS A 19 -25.97 -2.93 -4.10
CA LYS A 19 -25.31 -2.05 -5.08
C LYS A 19 -24.35 -1.05 -4.44
N TYR A 20 -24.79 -0.42 -3.35
CA TYR A 20 -23.95 0.52 -2.60
C TYR A 20 -22.70 -0.18 -2.03
N LYS A 21 -22.86 -1.39 -1.52
CA LYS A 21 -21.75 -2.22 -1.03
C LYS A 21 -20.77 -2.60 -2.15
N GLU A 22 -21.25 -2.98 -3.33
CA GLU A 22 -20.40 -3.23 -4.51
C GLU A 22 -19.62 -1.98 -4.92
N GLU A 23 -20.27 -0.81 -4.92
CA GLU A 23 -19.63 0.47 -5.22
C GLU A 23 -18.53 0.80 -4.20
N LEU A 24 -18.79 0.62 -2.91
CA LEU A 24 -17.80 0.82 -1.85
C LEU A 24 -16.59 -0.11 -2.02
N ILE A 25 -16.82 -1.38 -2.36
CA ILE A 25 -15.75 -2.35 -2.63
C ILE A 25 -14.91 -1.90 -3.83
N ALA A 26 -15.55 -1.44 -4.92
CA ALA A 26 -14.87 -0.95 -6.11
C ALA A 26 -14.02 0.30 -5.82
N ILE A 27 -14.57 1.26 -5.08
CA ILE A 27 -13.85 2.47 -4.65
C ILE A 27 -12.65 2.09 -3.78
N HIS A 28 -12.83 1.16 -2.84
CA HIS A 28 -11.75 0.70 -1.97
C HIS A 28 -10.60 0.06 -2.76
N HIS A 29 -10.91 -0.85 -3.69
CA HIS A 29 -9.91 -1.46 -4.57
C HIS A 29 -9.17 -0.41 -5.40
N LYS A 30 -9.89 0.56 -5.97
CA LYS A 30 -9.27 1.61 -6.77
C LYS A 30 -8.35 2.51 -5.94
N SER A 31 -8.76 2.82 -4.72
CA SER A 31 -7.94 3.59 -3.77
C SER A 31 -6.65 2.86 -3.41
N GLN A 32 -6.70 1.55 -3.15
CA GLN A 32 -5.51 0.74 -2.87
C GLN A 32 -4.54 0.71 -4.06
N GLU A 33 -5.04 0.47 -5.28
CA GLU A 33 -4.21 0.47 -6.49
C GLU A 33 -3.51 1.83 -6.69
N THR A 34 -4.26 2.93 -6.52
CA THR A 34 -3.72 4.28 -6.66
C THR A 34 -2.65 4.58 -5.61
N PHE A 35 -2.86 4.14 -4.37
CA PHE A 35 -1.90 4.28 -3.29
C PHE A 35 -0.60 3.52 -3.59
N GLU A 36 -0.67 2.27 -4.03
CA GLU A 36 0.51 1.46 -4.38
C GLU A 36 1.33 2.10 -5.52
N GLN A 37 0.66 2.66 -6.53
CA GLN A 37 1.31 3.39 -7.62
C GLN A 37 2.03 4.64 -7.12
N GLN A 38 1.35 5.47 -6.33
CA GLN A 38 1.94 6.68 -5.76
C GLN A 38 3.15 6.35 -4.87
N LEU A 39 3.02 5.32 -4.02
CA LEU A 39 4.10 4.87 -3.16
C LEU A 39 5.32 4.42 -3.98
N SER A 40 5.09 3.66 -5.06
CA SER A 40 6.15 3.21 -5.97
C SER A 40 6.84 4.37 -6.67
N TYR A 41 6.08 5.33 -7.20
CA TYR A 41 6.62 6.51 -7.88
C TYR A 41 7.43 7.42 -6.95
N ILE A 42 6.92 7.69 -5.74
CA ILE A 42 7.65 8.48 -4.75
C ILE A 42 8.93 7.74 -4.35
N SER A 43 8.84 6.46 -4.04
CA SER A 43 10.01 5.68 -3.60
C SER A 43 11.09 5.62 -4.68
N ALA A 44 10.72 5.28 -5.92
CA ALA A 44 11.65 5.20 -7.04
C ALA A 44 12.21 6.57 -7.43
N GLY A 45 11.35 7.61 -7.47
CA GLY A 45 11.74 8.98 -7.78
C GLY A 45 12.71 9.55 -6.75
N SER A 46 12.39 9.44 -5.46
CA SER A 46 13.26 9.89 -4.39
C SER A 46 14.59 9.14 -4.36
N LEU A 47 14.59 7.82 -4.59
CA LEU A 47 15.82 7.02 -4.64
C LEU A 47 16.69 7.40 -5.84
N ALA A 48 16.10 7.52 -7.04
CA ALA A 48 16.82 7.90 -8.25
C ALA A 48 17.42 9.31 -8.13
N LEU A 49 16.64 10.28 -7.62
CA LEU A 49 17.13 11.63 -7.34
C LEU A 49 18.24 11.62 -6.30
N SER A 50 18.09 10.86 -5.21
CA SER A 50 19.11 10.77 -4.17
C SER A 50 20.41 10.19 -4.71
N ILE A 51 20.39 9.07 -5.44
CA ILE A 51 21.60 8.47 -6.01
C ILE A 51 22.22 9.37 -7.08
N GLY A 52 21.39 9.98 -7.93
CA GLY A 52 21.84 10.81 -9.05
C GLY A 52 22.52 12.10 -8.61
N PHE A 53 21.98 12.77 -7.58
CA PHE A 53 22.43 14.11 -7.18
C PHE A 53 23.26 14.13 -5.89
N VAL A 54 23.39 13.04 -5.15
CA VAL A 54 24.15 13.06 -3.88
C VAL A 54 25.59 13.53 -4.05
N LYS A 55 26.23 13.18 -5.18
CA LYS A 55 27.62 13.59 -5.48
C LYS A 55 27.74 15.06 -5.86
N ASP A 56 26.68 15.64 -6.44
CA ASP A 56 26.65 17.05 -6.83
C ASP A 56 26.34 17.96 -5.62
N ILE A 57 25.56 17.43 -4.67
CA ILE A 57 25.14 18.16 -3.46
C ILE A 57 26.22 18.10 -2.37
N VAL A 58 26.83 16.93 -2.15
CA VAL A 58 27.87 16.73 -1.12
C VAL A 58 29.24 16.76 -1.79
N LYS A 59 29.92 17.92 -1.71
CA LYS A 59 31.21 18.16 -2.38
C LYS A 59 32.32 17.19 -1.98
N ASP A 60 32.34 16.78 -0.70
CA ASP A 60 33.34 15.88 -0.16
C ASP A 60 32.70 14.65 0.49
N ILE A 61 32.09 13.77 -0.32
CA ILE A 61 31.61 12.46 0.15
C ILE A 61 32.72 11.66 0.83
N ASP A 62 33.99 11.89 0.45
CA ASP A 62 35.09 11.13 1.02
C ASP A 62 35.49 11.54 2.45
N CYS A 63 35.26 12.79 2.83
CA CYS A 63 35.43 13.28 4.21
C CYS A 63 34.11 13.40 4.98
N ALA A 64 32.98 13.13 4.32
CA ALA A 64 31.65 13.20 4.90
C ALA A 64 31.50 12.24 6.09
N GLY A 65 31.10 12.79 7.24
CA GLY A 65 30.68 12.00 8.38
C GLY A 65 29.40 11.22 8.06
N TYR A 66 29.25 10.04 8.67
CA TYR A 66 28.00 9.25 8.62
C TYR A 66 27.59 8.70 7.25
N ARG A 67 28.53 8.31 6.38
CA ARG A 67 28.22 7.57 5.13
C ARG A 67 27.27 6.36 5.29
N PRO A 68 27.35 5.57 6.38
CA PRO A 68 26.40 4.46 6.58
C PRO A 68 24.94 4.93 6.67
N LEU A 69 24.68 6.16 7.13
CA LEU A 69 23.33 6.71 7.27
C LEU A 69 22.63 6.86 5.90
N LEU A 70 23.37 7.32 4.89
CA LEU A 70 22.91 7.39 3.51
C LEU A 70 22.62 6.00 2.95
N GLY A 71 23.55 5.05 3.18
CA GLY A 71 23.38 3.66 2.74
C GLY A 71 22.16 2.99 3.37
N ILE A 72 21.93 3.20 4.68
CA ILE A 72 20.73 2.73 5.39
C ILE A 72 19.49 3.35 4.78
N GLY A 73 19.48 4.66 4.51
CA GLY A 73 18.39 5.34 3.83
C GLY A 73 18.02 4.69 2.49
N TRP A 74 19.01 4.44 1.62
CA TRP A 74 18.77 3.76 0.35
C TRP A 74 18.27 2.33 0.51
N VAL A 75 18.84 1.56 1.45
CA VAL A 75 18.38 0.19 1.73
C VAL A 75 16.93 0.20 2.20
N LEU A 76 16.54 1.13 3.07
CA LEU A 76 15.15 1.28 3.51
C LEU A 76 14.22 1.59 2.33
N MET A 77 14.62 2.47 1.42
CA MET A 77 13.84 2.79 0.23
C MET A 77 13.65 1.57 -0.70
N VAL A 78 14.71 0.78 -0.89
CA VAL A 78 14.63 -0.47 -1.65
C VAL A 78 13.73 -1.48 -0.94
N ILE A 79 13.85 -1.62 0.39
CA ILE A 79 12.96 -2.48 1.18
C ILE A 79 11.50 -2.04 1.05
N THR A 80 11.20 -0.74 1.08
CA THR A 80 9.85 -0.21 0.84
C THR A 80 9.30 -0.66 -0.51
N LEU A 81 10.09 -0.53 -1.59
CA LEU A 81 9.68 -0.96 -2.93
C LEU A 81 9.39 -2.47 -2.98
N LEU A 82 10.24 -3.28 -2.34
CA LEU A 82 10.06 -4.72 -2.28
C LEU A 82 8.83 -5.12 -1.46
N LEU A 83 8.62 -4.50 -0.29
CA LEU A 83 7.46 -4.75 0.54
C LEU A 83 6.16 -4.34 -0.16
N ASN A 84 6.16 -3.22 -0.89
CA ASN A 84 5.03 -2.79 -1.70
C ASN A 84 4.67 -3.85 -2.76
N LEU A 85 5.69 -4.36 -3.47
CA LEU A 85 5.48 -5.42 -4.47
C LEU A 85 4.96 -6.73 -3.85
N VAL A 86 5.48 -7.11 -2.67
CA VAL A 86 5.01 -8.29 -1.93
C VAL A 86 3.57 -8.11 -1.47
N SER A 87 3.19 -6.91 -1.02
CA SER A 87 1.81 -6.59 -0.61
C SER A 87 0.83 -6.83 -1.75
N HIS A 88 1.18 -6.33 -2.94
CA HIS A 88 0.39 -6.52 -4.16
C HIS A 88 0.24 -8.01 -4.53
N LEU A 89 1.35 -8.77 -4.51
CA LEU A 89 1.34 -10.21 -4.80
C LEU A 89 0.45 -10.99 -3.81
N LEU A 90 0.48 -10.63 -2.54
CA LEU A 90 -0.37 -11.23 -1.51
C LEU A 90 -1.85 -10.87 -1.74
N ALA A 91 -2.17 -9.62 -2.04
CA ALA A 91 -3.52 -9.17 -2.33
C ALA A 91 -4.13 -9.94 -3.52
N VAL A 92 -3.39 -10.09 -4.62
CA VAL A 92 -3.82 -10.88 -5.78
C VAL A 92 -4.04 -12.35 -5.41
N LYS A 93 -3.15 -12.93 -4.61
CA LYS A 93 -3.27 -14.32 -4.15
C LYS A 93 -4.49 -14.54 -3.27
N PHE A 94 -4.80 -13.61 -2.37
CA PHE A 94 -5.98 -13.68 -1.52
C PHE A 94 -7.26 -13.51 -2.32
N TYR A 95 -7.30 -12.57 -3.27
CA TYR A 95 -8.45 -12.37 -4.14
C TYR A 95 -8.78 -13.64 -4.95
N ARG A 96 -7.77 -14.26 -5.58
CA ARG A 96 -7.92 -15.55 -6.28
C ARG A 96 -8.43 -16.66 -5.35
N LYS A 97 -7.93 -16.70 -4.11
CA LYS A 97 -8.34 -17.71 -3.13
C LYS A 97 -9.79 -17.51 -2.69
N SER A 98 -10.21 -16.26 -2.44
CA SER A 98 -11.59 -15.93 -2.08
C SER A 98 -12.57 -16.30 -3.20
N ILE A 99 -12.23 -16.02 -4.46
CA ILE A 99 -13.04 -16.45 -5.62
C ILE A 99 -13.20 -17.98 -5.66
N SER A 100 -12.12 -18.72 -5.42
CA SER A 100 -12.16 -20.18 -5.39
C SER A 100 -12.98 -20.73 -4.21
N GLU A 101 -12.93 -20.09 -3.04
CA GLU A 101 -13.73 -20.47 -1.86
C GLU A 101 -15.24 -20.18 -2.06
N ILE A 102 -15.59 -19.08 -2.74
CA ILE A 102 -16.98 -18.77 -3.13
C ILE A 102 -17.51 -19.82 -4.11
N HIS A 103 -16.73 -20.18 -5.13
CA HIS A 103 -17.15 -21.19 -6.12
C HIS A 103 -17.34 -22.58 -5.49
N ARG A 104 -16.61 -22.89 -4.41
CA ARG A 104 -16.72 -24.16 -3.67
C ARG A 104 -17.76 -24.13 -2.53
N ASN A 105 -18.48 -23.01 -2.36
CA ASN A 105 -19.45 -22.80 -1.28
C ASN A 105 -18.88 -22.96 0.15
N GLU A 106 -17.56 -22.80 0.31
CA GLU A 106 -16.82 -22.91 1.58
C GLU A 106 -16.35 -21.54 2.09
N PHE A 107 -16.97 -20.47 1.62
CA PHE A 107 -16.59 -19.11 1.99
C PHE A 107 -16.91 -18.86 3.48
N VAL A 108 -15.86 -18.66 4.29
CA VAL A 108 -15.98 -18.29 5.70
C VAL A 108 -15.47 -16.86 5.86
N SER A 109 -16.39 -15.90 6.05
CA SER A 109 -16.05 -14.46 6.12
C SER A 109 -14.97 -14.15 7.17
N SER A 110 -14.99 -14.82 8.32
CA SER A 110 -14.02 -14.57 9.41
C SER A 110 -12.55 -14.89 9.07
N LYS A 111 -12.32 -15.81 8.12
CA LYS A 111 -10.95 -16.13 7.63
C LYS A 111 -10.47 -15.13 6.58
N SER A 112 -11.38 -14.38 6.00
CA SER A 112 -11.09 -13.33 5.01
C SER A 112 -10.58 -12.07 5.70
N ASP A 113 -11.27 -11.64 6.76
CA ASP A 113 -10.95 -10.38 7.48
C ASP A 113 -9.51 -10.37 8.04
N THR A 114 -9.10 -11.45 8.71
CA THR A 114 -7.74 -11.58 9.27
C THR A 114 -6.62 -11.60 8.21
N ARG A 115 -6.92 -11.92 6.95
CA ARG A 115 -5.94 -11.86 5.84
C ARG A 115 -5.80 -10.43 5.33
N PHE A 116 -6.90 -9.70 5.24
CA PHE A 116 -6.92 -8.30 4.84
C PHE A 116 -6.24 -7.39 5.87
N ASP A 117 -6.39 -7.68 7.16
CA ASP A 117 -5.70 -6.93 8.24
C ASP A 117 -4.17 -7.01 8.11
N LYS A 118 -3.63 -8.17 7.71
CA LYS A 118 -2.18 -8.36 7.52
C LYS A 118 -1.64 -7.54 6.36
N ILE A 119 -2.40 -7.42 5.25
CA ILE A 119 -2.01 -6.62 4.09
C ILE A 119 -2.03 -5.14 4.47
N THR A 120 -3.06 -4.69 5.18
CA THR A 120 -3.17 -3.32 5.66
C THR A 120 -2.01 -2.95 6.58
N TRP A 121 -1.61 -3.84 7.48
CA TRP A 121 -0.44 -3.62 8.35
C TRP A 121 0.88 -3.55 7.56
N LEU A 122 1.04 -4.40 6.54
CA LEU A 122 2.22 -4.40 5.68
C LEU A 122 2.32 -3.10 4.86
N ASN A 123 1.19 -2.59 4.36
CA ASN A 123 1.12 -1.29 3.68
C ASN A 123 1.51 -0.13 4.61
N TRP A 124 1.01 -0.12 5.86
CA TRP A 124 1.44 0.87 6.85
C TRP A 124 2.94 0.77 7.17
N THR A 125 3.49 -0.44 7.20
CA THR A 125 4.93 -0.67 7.38
C THR A 125 5.73 -0.10 6.20
N CYS A 126 5.23 -0.22 4.96
CA CYS A 126 5.85 0.41 3.80
C CYS A 126 5.89 1.94 3.94
N VAL A 127 4.79 2.57 4.36
CA VAL A 127 4.75 4.03 4.58
C VAL A 127 5.77 4.44 5.63
N GLY A 128 5.80 3.74 6.77
CA GLY A 128 6.76 4.04 7.84
C GLY A 128 8.21 3.93 7.38
N THR A 129 8.53 2.86 6.64
CA THR A 129 9.89 2.60 6.12
C THR A 129 10.28 3.63 5.06
N LEU A 130 9.34 4.05 4.19
CA LEU A 130 9.55 5.10 3.20
C LEU A 130 9.90 6.43 3.86
N VAL A 131 9.04 6.89 4.78
CA VAL A 131 9.22 8.18 5.46
C VAL A 131 10.55 8.18 6.21
N LEU A 132 10.85 7.09 6.92
CA LEU A 132 12.12 6.95 7.64
C LEU A 132 13.32 6.99 6.68
N GLY A 133 13.28 6.28 5.55
CA GLY A 133 14.34 6.29 4.54
C GLY A 133 14.59 7.69 3.97
N ILE A 134 13.53 8.42 3.62
CA ILE A 134 13.61 9.80 3.13
C ILE A 134 14.21 10.72 4.20
N LEU A 135 13.75 10.63 5.44
CA LEU A 135 14.26 11.46 6.54
C LEU A 135 15.75 11.22 6.78
N LEU A 136 16.22 9.98 6.75
CA LEU A 136 17.65 9.66 6.90
C LEU A 136 18.50 10.30 5.80
N ILE A 137 18.03 10.26 4.55
CA ILE A 137 18.72 10.89 3.42
C ILE A 137 18.76 12.41 3.62
N ILE A 138 17.64 13.04 4.01
CA ILE A 138 17.57 14.48 4.26
C ILE A 138 18.51 14.90 5.39
N ILE A 139 18.55 14.15 6.49
CA ILE A 139 19.44 14.43 7.64
C ILE A 139 20.90 14.31 7.20
N PHE A 140 21.25 13.27 6.44
CA PHE A 140 22.61 13.09 5.92
C PHE A 140 23.03 14.26 5.03
N VAL A 141 22.16 14.68 4.11
CA VAL A 141 22.44 15.81 3.21
C VAL A 141 22.62 17.09 4.01
N ASN A 142 21.73 17.43 4.94
CA ASN A 142 21.85 18.65 5.75
C ASN A 142 23.11 18.69 6.63
N HIS A 143 23.58 17.54 7.13
CA HIS A 143 24.79 17.49 7.94
C HIS A 143 26.08 17.65 7.14
N ASN A 144 26.05 17.28 5.84
CA ASN A 144 27.22 17.27 4.96
C ASN A 144 27.15 18.34 3.84
N LEU A 145 26.16 19.23 3.90
CA LEU A 145 26.06 20.43 3.05
C LEU A 145 26.98 21.53 3.58
#